data_AF-A0A1B6HL96-F1
#
_entry.id   AF-A0A1B6HL96-F1
#
_cell.length_a   1.000
_cell.length_b   1.000
_cell.length_c   1.000
_cell.angle_alpha   90.00
_cell.angle_beta   90.00
_cell.angle_gamma   90.00
#
_symmetry.space_group_name_H-M   'P 1'
#
loop_
_entity.id
_entity.type
_entity.pdbx_description
1 polymer ?
#
loop_
_entity_poly.entity_id
_entity_poly.type
_entity_poly.pdbx_seq_one_letter_code
_entity_poly.pdbx_strand_id
1 'polypeptide(L)'
;MHIFGNGDYSITSNGTDVFIKTSIEIFPNNSFLMSKFSLNMSIDSAQLMMTNFMGGDPSLQHLLDFIAQTIPVEAPIMMDLIQESLNFTVTHFINSIVASVFSWDEIVSMIQSCA
;
A
#
# COMPACT_ATOMS: atom_id res chain seq x y z
N MET A 1 25.87 -13.57 12.98
CA MET A 1 25.62 -13.97 11.57
C MET A 1 25.35 -12.69 10.79
N HIS A 2 26.09 -12.44 9.72
CA HIS A 2 25.88 -11.25 8.87
C HIS A 2 25.20 -11.70 7.58
N ILE A 3 24.02 -11.14 7.29
CA ILE A 3 23.30 -11.36 6.04
C ILE A 3 23.72 -10.26 5.07
N PHE A 4 24.13 -10.63 3.86
CA PHE A 4 24.48 -9.68 2.80
C PHE A 4 23.97 -10.19 1.45
N GLY A 5 23.66 -9.27 0.57
CA GLY A 5 23.28 -9.53 -0.81
C GLY A 5 23.42 -8.24 -1.60
N ASN A 6 23.85 -8.35 -2.85
CA ASN A 6 23.98 -7.20 -3.74
C ASN A 6 23.44 -7.59 -5.10
N GLY A 7 22.32 -6.98 -5.48
CA GLY A 7 21.61 -7.27 -6.71
C GLY A 7 20.17 -6.79 -6.63
N ASP A 8 19.42 -7.02 -7.69
CA ASP A 8 18.00 -6.74 -7.71
C ASP A 8 17.27 -7.71 -6.79
N TYR A 9 16.28 -7.18 -6.07
CA TYR A 9 15.32 -7.95 -5.31
C TYR A 9 13.91 -7.70 -5.85
N SER A 10 13.07 -8.73 -5.77
CA SER A 10 11.65 -8.64 -6.09
C SER A 10 10.84 -9.37 -5.04
N ILE A 11 9.80 -8.72 -4.54
CA ILE A 11 8.80 -9.34 -3.68
C ILE A 11 7.55 -9.52 -4.54
N THR A 12 7.07 -10.75 -4.66
CA THR A 12 5.79 -11.06 -5.27
C THR A 12 4.83 -11.50 -4.18
N SER A 13 3.78 -10.73 -3.93
CA SER A 13 2.71 -11.10 -3.00
C SER A 13 1.55 -11.75 -3.75
N ASN A 14 1.05 -12.87 -3.22
CA ASN A 14 -0.14 -13.55 -3.73
C ASN A 14 -1.26 -13.42 -2.70
N GLY A 15 -2.49 -13.20 -3.17
CA GLY A 15 -3.65 -12.98 -2.29
C GLY A 15 -3.46 -11.71 -1.45
N THR A 16 -3.32 -10.55 -2.12
CA THR A 16 -3.20 -9.27 -1.42
C THR A 16 -4.56 -8.60 -1.37
N ASP A 17 -5.13 -8.49 -0.17
CA ASP A 17 -6.33 -7.72 0.09
C ASP A 17 -5.97 -6.35 0.64
N VAL A 18 -6.58 -5.30 0.10
CA VAL A 18 -6.36 -3.91 0.54
C VAL A 18 -7.66 -3.34 1.08
N PHE A 19 -7.62 -2.90 2.33
CA PHE A 19 -8.74 -2.34 3.05
C PHE A 19 -8.54 -0.85 3.20
N ILE A 20 -9.33 -0.06 2.47
CA ILE A 20 -9.28 1.40 2.55
C ILE A 20 -10.47 1.89 3.36
N LYS A 21 -10.20 2.71 4.38
CA LYS A 21 -11.21 3.43 5.15
C LYS A 21 -10.98 4.92 5.01
N THR A 22 -11.98 5.62 4.51
CA THR A 22 -11.94 7.08 4.39
C THR A 22 -13.16 7.73 5.02
N SER A 23 -13.09 9.03 5.28
CA SER A 23 -14.21 9.85 5.68
C SER A 23 -14.20 11.11 4.82
N ILE A 24 -15.30 11.32 4.12
CA ILE A 24 -15.52 12.45 3.22
C ILE A 24 -16.74 13.20 3.73
N GLU A 25 -16.58 14.49 3.95
CA GLU A 25 -17.67 15.42 4.23
C GLU A 25 -18.06 16.11 2.92
N ILE A 26 -19.36 16.21 2.67
CA ILE A 26 -19.92 16.85 1.48
C ILE A 26 -20.70 18.07 1.93
N PHE A 27 -20.43 19.22 1.31
CA PHE A 27 -21.02 20.49 1.67
C PHE A 27 -22.19 20.86 0.74
N PRO A 28 -23.11 21.75 1.17
CA PRO A 28 -24.29 22.12 0.38
C PRO A 28 -24.00 22.74 -0.99
N ASN A 29 -22.79 23.28 -1.19
CA ASN A 29 -22.33 23.82 -2.48
C ASN A 29 -21.73 22.74 -3.39
N ASN A 30 -21.93 21.46 -3.08
CA ASN A 30 -21.41 20.30 -3.80
C ASN A 30 -19.88 20.16 -3.80
N SER A 31 -19.19 20.91 -2.92
CA SER A 31 -17.77 20.66 -2.62
C SER A 31 -17.66 19.56 -1.58
N PHE A 32 -16.46 18.99 -1.44
CA PHE A 32 -16.20 17.94 -0.47
C PHE A 32 -14.81 18.07 0.15
N LEU A 33 -14.63 17.46 1.31
CA LEU A 33 -13.37 17.42 2.05
C LEU A 33 -13.14 16.01 2.59
N MET A 34 -11.99 15.42 2.30
CA MET A 34 -11.54 14.19 2.94
C MET A 34 -10.85 14.53 4.27
N SER A 35 -11.41 14.06 5.38
CA SER A 35 -10.88 14.31 6.73
C SER A 35 -10.00 13.18 7.25
N LYS A 36 -10.15 11.97 6.70
CA LYS A 36 -9.39 10.80 7.09
C LYS A 36 -9.17 9.85 5.93
N PHE A 37 -8.00 9.25 5.90
CA PHE A 37 -7.63 8.12 5.07
C PHE A 37 -6.86 7.12 5.91
N SER A 38 -7.23 5.85 5.79
CA SER A 38 -6.52 4.70 6.35
C SER A 38 -6.49 3.60 5.31
N LEU A 39 -5.35 2.93 5.22
CA LEU A 39 -5.13 1.80 4.36
C LEU A 39 -4.51 0.72 5.22
N ASN A 40 -5.15 -0.43 5.27
CA ASN A 40 -4.58 -1.65 5.82
C ASN A 40 -4.50 -2.69 4.69
N MET A 41 -3.64 -3.67 4.84
CA MET A 41 -3.49 -4.74 3.87
C MET A 41 -3.35 -6.09 4.58
N SER A 42 -3.83 -7.13 3.91
CA SER A 42 -3.55 -8.52 4.25
C SER A 42 -2.86 -9.18 3.06
N ILE A 43 -1.90 -10.06 3.33
CA ILE A 43 -1.19 -10.81 2.31
C ILE A 43 -1.27 -12.29 2.71
N ASP A 44 -1.73 -13.17 1.81
CA ASP A 44 -1.78 -14.60 2.10
C ASP A 44 -0.39 -15.23 2.07
N SER A 45 0.39 -14.90 1.04
CA SER A 45 1.77 -15.39 0.91
C SER A 45 2.64 -14.42 0.11
N ALA A 46 3.95 -14.49 0.35
CA ALA A 46 4.94 -13.72 -0.41
C ALA A 46 6.09 -14.62 -0.86
N GLN A 47 6.65 -14.30 -2.01
CA GLN A 47 7.91 -14.85 -2.51
C GLN A 47 8.93 -13.71 -2.59
N LEU A 48 10.13 -13.97 -2.08
CA LEU A 48 11.26 -13.05 -2.17
C LEU A 48 12.31 -13.67 -3.09
N MET A 49 12.60 -12.99 -4.19
CA MET A 49 13.77 -13.28 -5.01
C MET A 49 14.79 -12.19 -4.78
N MET A 50 16.04 -12.57 -4.54
CA MET A 50 17.15 -11.65 -4.42
C MET A 50 18.33 -12.23 -5.17
N THR A 51 18.72 -11.58 -6.26
CA THR A 51 19.90 -12.00 -7.03
C THR A 51 21.15 -11.84 -6.16
N ASN A 52 22.06 -12.82 -6.22
CA ASN A 52 23.31 -12.80 -5.47
C ASN A 52 23.13 -12.67 -3.93
N PHE A 53 22.01 -13.18 -3.40
CA PHE A 53 21.83 -13.36 -1.95
C PHE A 53 22.96 -14.23 -1.39
N MET A 54 23.65 -13.74 -0.36
CA MET A 54 24.79 -14.40 0.28
C MET A 54 25.88 -14.82 -0.72
N GLY A 55 26.13 -14.00 -1.75
CA GLY A 55 27.12 -14.30 -2.79
C GLY A 55 26.64 -15.27 -3.87
N GLY A 56 25.31 -15.51 -3.95
CA GLY A 56 24.70 -16.42 -4.90
C GLY A 56 24.76 -17.89 -4.47
N ASP A 57 24.97 -18.15 -3.18
CA ASP A 57 24.99 -19.51 -2.63
C ASP A 57 23.56 -20.11 -2.62
N PRO A 58 23.28 -21.12 -3.47
CA PRO A 58 21.95 -21.71 -3.56
C PRO A 58 21.57 -22.50 -2.30
N SER A 59 22.53 -22.91 -1.48
CA SER A 59 22.25 -23.63 -0.24
C SER A 59 21.55 -22.75 0.79
N LEU A 60 21.65 -21.43 0.67
CA LEU A 60 21.03 -20.46 1.57
C LEU A 60 19.65 -19.97 1.10
N GLN A 61 19.13 -20.53 0.00
CA GLN A 61 17.78 -20.20 -0.50
C GLN A 61 16.70 -20.42 0.56
N HIS A 62 16.81 -21.47 1.38
CA HIS A 62 15.85 -21.76 2.46
C HIS A 62 15.76 -20.62 3.50
N LEU A 63 16.86 -19.89 3.74
CA LEU A 63 16.86 -18.74 4.63
C LEU A 63 16.12 -17.56 3.98
N LEU A 64 16.28 -17.36 2.67
CA LEU A 64 15.54 -16.36 1.92
C LEU A 64 14.04 -16.67 1.89
N ASP A 65 13.68 -17.94 1.70
CA ASP A 65 12.30 -18.41 1.75
C ASP A 65 11.70 -18.22 3.16
N PHE A 66 12.48 -18.46 4.22
CA PHE A 66 12.07 -18.20 5.59
C PHE A 66 11.80 -16.71 5.83
N ILE A 67 12.66 -15.82 5.33
CA ILE A 67 12.43 -14.36 5.39
C ILE A 67 11.16 -14.00 4.60
N ALA A 68 10.93 -14.60 3.43
CA ALA A 68 9.73 -14.36 2.65
C ALA A 68 8.44 -14.71 3.42
N GLN A 69 8.47 -15.78 4.22
CA GLN A 69 7.34 -16.21 5.03
C GLN A 69 6.97 -15.24 6.16
N THR A 70 7.86 -14.32 6.55
CA THR A 70 7.53 -13.30 7.57
C THR A 70 6.84 -12.08 6.99
N ILE A 71 6.98 -11.83 5.67
CA ILE A 71 6.41 -10.65 5.00
C ILE A 71 4.90 -10.49 5.23
N PRO A 72 4.06 -11.54 5.12
CA PRO A 72 2.63 -11.43 5.42
C PRO A 72 2.28 -10.81 6.76
N VAL A 73 3.08 -11.08 7.80
CA VAL A 73 2.85 -10.59 9.17
C VAL A 73 3.46 -9.20 9.36
N GLU A 74 4.59 -8.91 8.71
CA GLU A 74 5.30 -7.64 8.85
C GLU A 74 4.69 -6.51 8.01
N ALA A 75 4.11 -6.81 6.83
CA ALA A 75 3.54 -5.80 5.95
C ALA A 75 2.42 -4.95 6.60
N PRO A 76 1.45 -5.53 7.34
CA PRO A 76 0.47 -4.74 8.09
C PRO A 76 1.11 -3.85 9.16
N ILE A 77 2.14 -4.34 9.86
CA ILE A 77 2.87 -3.58 10.89
C ILE A 77 3.58 -2.38 10.24
N MET A 78 4.26 -2.59 9.12
CA MET A 78 4.88 -1.50 8.36
C MET A 78 3.84 -0.50 7.87
N MET A 79 2.67 -0.96 7.45
CA MET A 79 1.56 -0.09 7.02
C MET A 79 1.08 0.82 8.16
N ASP A 80 0.91 0.26 9.36
CA ASP A 80 0.53 1.03 10.56
C ASP A 80 1.57 2.11 10.88
N LEU A 81 2.86 1.82 10.73
CA LEU A 81 3.94 2.79 10.98
C LEU A 81 3.93 3.97 10.00
N ILE A 82 3.53 3.75 8.75
CA ILE A 82 3.46 4.81 7.73
C ILE A 82 2.06 5.44 7.60
N GLN A 83 1.09 4.97 8.39
CA GLN A 83 -0.32 5.30 8.23
C GLN A 83 -0.58 6.81 8.34
N GLU A 84 0.10 7.51 9.25
CA GLU A 84 -0.06 8.96 9.42
C GLU A 84 0.45 9.73 8.19
N SER A 85 1.59 9.32 7.63
CA SER A 85 2.16 9.93 6.42
C SER A 85 1.26 9.68 5.20
N LEU A 86 0.71 8.47 5.09
CA LEU A 86 -0.30 8.15 4.07
C LEU A 86 -1.56 8.99 4.23
N ASN A 87 -2.08 9.10 5.45
CA ASN A 87 -3.26 9.91 5.75
C ASN A 87 -3.03 11.37 5.33
N PHE A 88 -1.91 11.97 5.73
CA PHE A 88 -1.56 13.34 5.36
C PHE A 88 -1.45 13.51 3.85
N THR A 89 -0.68 12.65 3.18
CA THR A 89 -0.42 12.77 1.74
C THR A 89 -1.70 12.61 0.91
N VAL A 90 -2.50 11.59 1.20
CA VAL A 90 -3.72 11.30 0.43
C VAL A 90 -4.79 12.36 0.69
N THR A 91 -5.03 12.73 1.96
CA THR A 91 -6.00 13.79 2.26
C THR A 91 -5.59 15.13 1.63
N HIS A 92 -4.31 15.48 1.67
CA HIS A 92 -3.80 16.68 1.01
C HIS A 92 -4.02 16.65 -0.51
N PHE A 93 -3.68 15.52 -1.16
CA PHE A 93 -3.88 15.34 -2.60
C PHE A 93 -5.36 15.50 -2.97
N ILE A 94 -6.26 14.81 -2.27
CA ILE A 94 -7.70 14.88 -2.53
C ILE A 94 -8.22 16.31 -2.33
N ASN A 95 -7.88 16.94 -1.21
CA ASN A 95 -8.45 18.24 -0.85
C ASN A 95 -7.87 19.40 -1.68
N SER A 96 -6.62 19.29 -2.12
CA SER A 96 -5.94 20.39 -2.83
C SER A 96 -6.04 20.26 -4.36
N ILE A 97 -6.05 19.03 -4.87
CA ILE A 97 -6.00 18.75 -6.31
C ILE A 97 -7.35 18.26 -6.81
N VAL A 98 -7.93 17.22 -6.20
CA VAL A 98 -9.18 16.66 -6.72
C VAL A 98 -10.36 17.61 -6.47
N ALA A 99 -10.51 18.09 -5.24
CA ALA A 99 -11.60 18.98 -4.84
C ALA A 99 -11.51 20.40 -5.45
N SER A 100 -10.37 20.78 -6.04
CA SER A 100 -10.24 22.05 -6.77
C SER A 100 -10.65 21.96 -8.24
N VAL A 101 -10.78 20.74 -8.77
CA VAL A 101 -11.13 20.48 -10.17
C VAL A 101 -12.54 19.91 -10.32
N PHE A 102 -12.97 19.07 -9.37
CA PHE A 102 -14.24 18.35 -9.46
C PHE A 102 -15.16 18.68 -8.28
N SER A 103 -16.45 18.82 -8.58
CA SER A 103 -17.52 18.74 -7.59
C SER A 103 -17.83 17.29 -7.22
N TRP A 104 -18.56 17.10 -6.11
CA TRP A 104 -18.94 15.76 -5.66
C TRP A 104 -19.82 15.02 -6.68
N ASP A 105 -20.80 15.69 -7.28
CA ASP A 105 -21.66 15.05 -8.29
C ASP A 105 -20.89 14.61 -9.54
N GLU A 106 -19.87 15.36 -9.96
CA GLU A 106 -19.00 14.97 -11.08
C GLU A 106 -18.22 13.69 -10.73
N ILE A 107 -17.69 13.58 -9.52
CA ILE A 107 -17.02 12.37 -9.04
C ILE A 107 -17.99 11.18 -9.01
N VAL A 108 -19.20 11.37 -8.49
CA VAL A 108 -20.22 10.31 -8.45
C VAL A 108 -20.58 9.85 -9.86
N SER A 109 -20.78 10.78 -10.79
CA SER A 109 -21.07 10.48 -12.19
C SER A 109 -19.95 9.67 -12.85
N MET A 110 -18.68 10.05 -12.63
CA MET A 110 -17.52 9.31 -13.13
C MET A 110 -17.50 7.87 -12.58
N ILE A 111 -17.74 7.68 -11.29
CA ILE A 111 -17.78 6.35 -10.66
C ILE A 111 -18.91 5.51 -11.26
N GLN A 112 -20.10 6.09 -11.39
CA GLN A 112 -21.26 5.40 -11.94
C GLN A 112 -21.07 5.01 -13.41
N SER A 113 -20.34 5.81 -14.20
CA SER A 113 -20.03 5.46 -15.59
C SER A 113 -19.03 4.31 -15.74
N CYS A 114 -18.26 4.01 -14.69
CA CYS A 114 -17.28 2.92 -14.68
C CYS A 114 -17.85 1.60 -14.12
N ALA A 115 -19.06 1.63 -13.57
CA ALA A 115 -19.76 0.49 -12.98
C ALA A 115 -20.78 -0.11 -13.96
#